data_AF-A0A250F8E4-F1
#
_entry.id   AF-A0A250F8E4-F1
#
_cell.length_a   1.000
_cell.length_b   1.000
_cell.length_c   1.000
_cell.angle_alpha   90.00
_cell.angle_beta   90.00
_cell.angle_gamma   90.00
#
_symmetry.space_group_name_H-M   'P 1'
#
loop_
_entity.id
_entity.type
_entity.pdbx_description
1 polymer ?
#
loop_
_entity_poly.entity_id
_entity_poly.type
_entity_poly.pdbx_seq_one_letter_code
_entity_poly.pdbx_strand_id
1 'polypeptide(L)'
;MNTINTEHNAGYPFDVAFLAFMQNSYRLFNSLGSMAGNKAIISGCEEIGNTITPGTVFINGELFPFEGGAKGDTIIIKEETNEVTFEDGFLRPLENIRTAAFGRSTPEKTYNWEDFQRVTNLQKLGKNKAENKALKELKDEVEKLKKQKQAVPIGLIALWGKPASEIPAGWREYVNLRGRMPIGLDPDYVKKPEDVQDYGLNQILKQGGERSHKLTIEEMPAHNHQQGSESLYNRYGGGGLLGGRNWNSGTYDAYYNQNTSSVGGDQPHNNMPPYRVVQFIEYVGF
;
A
#
# COMPACT_ATOMS: atom_id res chain seq x y z
N MET A 1 9.25 27.60 -50.24
CA MET A 1 10.33 26.70 -50.68
C MET A 1 10.90 27.30 -51.95
N ASN A 2 12.23 27.39 -52.06
CA ASN A 2 12.87 27.81 -53.30
C ASN A 2 12.59 26.76 -54.38
N THR A 3 12.20 27.19 -55.58
CA THR A 3 11.78 26.30 -56.67
C THR A 3 12.63 26.51 -57.91
N ILE A 4 12.94 25.40 -58.57
CA ILE A 4 13.63 25.38 -59.86
C ILE A 4 12.64 24.83 -60.89
N ASN A 5 12.46 25.54 -61.99
CA ASN A 5 11.61 25.10 -63.09
C ASN A 5 12.46 24.34 -64.13
N THR A 6 12.55 23.01 -64.02
CA THR A 6 13.45 22.18 -64.84
C THR A 6 12.87 21.76 -66.20
N GLU A 7 11.61 22.07 -66.50
CA GLU A 7 10.87 21.54 -67.68
C GLU A 7 10.67 22.59 -68.80
N HIS A 8 11.54 23.60 -68.89
CA HIS A 8 11.46 24.57 -69.99
C HIS A 8 11.99 23.98 -71.31
N ASN A 9 11.07 23.69 -72.25
CA ASN A 9 11.38 23.19 -73.61
C ASN A 9 12.21 24.15 -74.48
N ALA A 10 12.50 25.37 -74.01
CA ALA A 10 13.26 26.40 -74.73
C ALA A 10 14.79 26.30 -74.52
N GLY A 11 15.26 25.22 -73.88
CA GLY A 11 16.65 25.08 -73.46
C GLY A 11 16.86 25.63 -72.04
N TYR A 12 17.69 24.94 -71.26
CA TYR A 12 17.93 25.26 -69.85
C TYR A 12 19.35 25.76 -69.64
N PRO A 13 19.57 26.99 -69.14
CA PRO A 13 20.92 27.48 -68.86
C PRO A 13 21.46 26.77 -67.60
N PHE A 14 22.26 25.73 -67.81
CA PHE A 14 22.94 25.00 -66.75
C PHE A 14 24.32 25.63 -66.49
N ASP A 15 24.37 26.56 -65.54
CA ASP A 15 25.58 27.31 -65.20
C ASP A 15 25.93 27.22 -63.70
N VAL A 16 26.99 27.91 -63.29
CA VAL A 16 27.45 27.92 -61.90
C VAL A 16 26.43 28.61 -60.97
N ALA A 17 25.68 29.60 -61.46
CA ALA A 17 24.67 30.29 -60.67
C ALA A 17 23.48 29.37 -60.37
N PHE A 18 23.11 28.50 -61.31
CA PHE A 18 22.13 27.45 -61.13
C PHE A 18 22.51 26.48 -60.00
N LEU A 19 23.74 25.95 -60.03
CA LEU A 19 24.23 25.04 -58.99
C LEU A 19 24.39 25.74 -57.63
N ALA A 20 24.78 27.01 -57.62
CA ALA A 20 24.83 27.81 -56.40
C ALA A 20 23.43 28.01 -55.78
N PHE A 21 22.39 28.18 -56.60
CA PHE A 21 21.01 28.27 -56.12
C PHE A 21 20.53 26.94 -55.51
N MET A 22 20.86 25.80 -56.12
CA MET A 22 20.61 24.48 -55.54
C MET A 22 21.31 24.34 -54.19
N GLN A 23 22.61 24.68 -54.14
CA GLN A 23 23.42 24.62 -52.93
C GLN A 23 22.84 25.44 -51.78
N ASN A 24 22.45 26.68 -52.06
CA ASN A 24 21.85 27.54 -51.06
C ASN A 24 20.46 27.07 -50.60
N SER A 25 19.70 26.42 -51.48
CA SER A 25 18.36 25.94 -51.15
C SER A 25 18.37 24.80 -50.14
N TYR A 26 19.28 23.82 -50.26
CA TYR A 26 19.36 22.72 -49.29
C TYR A 26 20.05 23.08 -47.97
N ARG A 27 20.81 24.19 -47.90
CA ARG A 27 21.37 24.69 -46.63
C ARG A 27 20.29 24.93 -45.57
N LEU A 28 19.06 25.23 -45.99
CA LEU A 28 17.91 25.38 -45.08
C LEU A 28 17.68 24.13 -44.21
N PHE A 29 18.01 22.92 -44.67
CA PHE A 29 17.83 21.70 -43.88
C PHE A 29 18.72 21.64 -42.65
N ASN A 30 19.85 22.35 -42.62
CA ASN A 30 20.66 22.50 -41.40
C ASN A 30 19.85 23.13 -40.26
N SER A 31 18.92 24.05 -40.57
CA SER A 31 18.08 24.68 -39.54
C SER A 31 17.23 23.67 -38.78
N LEU A 32 16.83 22.55 -39.39
CA LEU A 32 16.07 21.48 -38.73
C LEU A 32 16.87 20.80 -37.62
N GLY A 33 18.21 20.75 -37.74
CA GLY A 33 19.10 20.28 -36.68
C GLY A 33 19.00 21.13 -35.41
N SER A 34 18.60 22.39 -35.52
CA SER A 34 18.40 23.27 -34.36
C SER A 34 17.28 22.79 -33.43
N MET A 35 16.30 22.01 -33.94
CA MET A 35 15.26 21.40 -33.09
C MET A 35 15.83 20.38 -32.10
N ALA A 36 16.98 19.78 -32.43
CA ALA A 36 17.68 18.84 -31.59
C ALA A 36 18.57 19.52 -30.52
N GLY A 37 18.89 20.80 -30.71
CA GLY A 37 19.85 21.55 -29.89
C GLY A 37 21.31 21.41 -30.37
N ASN A 38 22.18 22.33 -29.96
CA ASN A 38 23.60 22.27 -30.33
C ASN A 38 24.29 21.05 -29.69
N LYS A 39 25.29 20.49 -30.38
CA LYS A 39 25.99 19.26 -29.99
C LYS A 39 25.02 18.09 -29.84
N ALA A 40 24.13 17.91 -30.82
CA ALA A 40 23.17 16.82 -30.80
C ALA A 40 23.63 15.65 -31.67
N ILE A 41 23.37 14.42 -31.21
CA ILE A 41 23.44 13.22 -32.04
C ILE A 41 22.07 13.02 -32.68
N ILE A 42 22.01 13.17 -34.00
CA ILE A 42 20.78 13.11 -34.79
C ILE A 42 20.45 11.66 -35.18
N SER A 43 21.47 10.91 -35.59
CA SER A 43 21.35 9.51 -36.02
C SER A 43 22.69 8.78 -35.91
N GLY A 44 22.65 7.44 -35.84
CA GLY A 44 23.85 6.61 -35.73
C GLY A 44 24.61 6.87 -34.43
N CYS A 45 25.94 6.88 -34.48
CA CYS A 45 26.80 7.10 -33.31
C CYS A 45 26.51 6.15 -32.14
N GLU A 46 26.23 4.89 -32.45
CA GLU A 46 25.95 3.85 -31.45
C GLU A 46 27.25 3.27 -30.91
N GLU A 47 27.33 3.08 -29.60
CA GLU A 47 28.50 2.49 -28.96
C GLU A 47 28.43 0.96 -29.05
N ILE A 48 29.42 0.35 -29.70
CA ILE A 48 29.56 -1.10 -29.86
C ILE A 48 30.94 -1.48 -29.31
N GLY A 49 30.97 -1.96 -28.05
CA GLY A 49 32.22 -2.25 -27.37
C GLY A 49 33.02 -0.97 -27.15
N ASN A 50 34.19 -0.85 -27.81
CA ASN A 50 35.07 0.31 -27.68
C ASN A 50 35.07 1.24 -28.91
N THR A 51 34.10 1.05 -29.81
CA THR A 51 33.93 1.87 -31.02
C THR A 51 32.57 2.54 -31.05
N ILE A 52 32.49 3.68 -31.73
CA ILE A 52 31.24 4.37 -32.06
C ILE A 52 31.01 4.20 -33.57
N THR A 53 29.79 3.86 -33.96
CA THR A 53 29.42 3.72 -35.37
C THR A 53 29.34 5.07 -36.09
N PRO A 54 29.44 5.10 -37.43
CA PRO A 54 29.16 6.32 -38.20
C PRO A 54 27.75 6.86 -37.93
N GLY A 55 27.56 8.15 -38.15
CA GLY A 55 26.27 8.79 -37.89
C GLY A 55 26.19 10.24 -38.37
N THR A 56 25.34 11.03 -37.72
CA THR A 56 25.20 12.46 -38.01
C THR A 56 25.09 13.24 -36.71
N VAL A 57 25.90 14.29 -36.61
CA VAL A 57 25.93 15.19 -35.45
C VAL A 57 25.62 16.62 -35.89
N PHE A 58 25.07 17.41 -34.97
CA PHE A 58 24.76 18.82 -35.20
C PHE A 58 25.64 19.70 -34.32
N ILE A 59 26.44 20.57 -34.95
CA ILE A 59 27.43 21.42 -34.27
C ILE A 59 27.30 22.84 -34.83
N ASN A 60 27.11 23.82 -33.95
CA ASN A 60 27.12 25.25 -34.23
C ASN A 60 26.25 25.67 -35.43
N GLY A 61 25.07 25.05 -35.60
CA GLY A 61 24.13 25.41 -36.65
C GLY A 61 24.20 24.56 -37.93
N GLU A 62 25.08 23.55 -37.98
CA GLU A 62 25.31 22.73 -39.18
C GLU A 62 25.33 21.24 -38.86
N LEU A 63 24.80 20.43 -39.79
CA LEU A 63 24.83 18.97 -39.73
C LEU A 63 26.13 18.45 -40.35
N PHE A 64 26.83 17.60 -39.63
CA PHE A 64 28.05 16.94 -40.09
C PHE A 64 27.88 15.41 -40.11
N PRO A 65 28.27 14.74 -41.20
CA PRO A 65 28.50 13.30 -41.18
C PRO A 65 29.58 12.97 -40.15
N PHE A 66 29.32 11.98 -39.31
CA PHE A 66 30.26 11.48 -38.32
C PHE A 66 30.89 10.17 -38.80
N GLU A 67 32.21 10.11 -38.84
CA GLU A 67 32.97 8.95 -39.37
C GLU A 67 32.90 7.72 -38.45
N GLY A 68 32.63 7.88 -37.16
CA GLY A 68 32.77 6.80 -36.18
C GLY A 68 34.22 6.50 -35.83
N GLY A 69 34.48 5.30 -35.33
CA GLY A 69 35.82 4.81 -35.00
C GLY A 69 35.99 4.47 -33.52
N ALA A 70 37.24 4.34 -33.06
CA ALA A 70 37.53 4.11 -31.64
C ALA A 70 37.03 5.28 -30.80
N LYS A 71 36.35 5.00 -29.69
CA LYS A 71 35.77 6.02 -28.81
C LYS A 71 36.89 6.93 -28.27
N GLY A 72 36.75 8.23 -28.52
CA GLY A 72 37.63 9.26 -27.99
C GLY A 72 36.86 10.29 -27.16
N ASP A 73 37.59 11.11 -26.42
CA ASP A 73 36.97 12.13 -25.54
C ASP A 73 36.56 13.40 -26.29
N THR A 74 37.08 13.60 -27.51
CA THR A 74 36.92 14.85 -28.26
C THR A 74 36.70 14.60 -29.75
N ILE A 75 35.88 15.46 -30.34
CA ILE A 75 35.54 15.52 -31.76
C ILE A 75 36.12 16.79 -32.38
N ILE A 76 36.58 16.67 -33.62
CA ILE A 76 36.96 17.79 -34.47
C ILE A 76 36.17 17.73 -35.78
N ILE A 77 36.04 18.87 -36.45
CA ILE A 77 35.53 18.95 -37.82
C ILE A 77 36.76 18.92 -38.74
N LYS A 78 36.91 17.85 -39.51
CA LYS A 78 37.88 17.73 -40.59
C LYS A 78 37.33 18.43 -41.81
N GLU A 79 38.17 19.17 -42.52
CA GLU A 79 37.86 19.78 -43.80
C GLU A 79 38.87 19.29 -44.82
N GLU A 80 38.38 18.67 -45.89
CA GLU A 80 39.18 18.17 -47.00
C GLU A 80 38.74 18.91 -48.26
N THR A 81 39.68 19.57 -48.93
CA THR A 81 39.44 20.28 -50.19
C THR A 81 40.01 19.44 -51.32
N ASN A 82 39.13 19.00 -52.22
CA ASN A 82 39.52 18.30 -53.43
C ASN A 82 39.75 19.34 -54.53
N GLU A 83 40.94 19.37 -55.12
CA GLU A 83 41.31 20.32 -56.17
C GLU A 83 41.45 19.60 -57.51
N VAL A 84 40.94 20.20 -58.57
CA VAL A 84 41.05 19.67 -59.94
C VAL A 84 41.62 20.71 -60.88
N THR A 85 42.26 20.24 -61.94
CA THR A 85 42.66 21.11 -63.05
C THR A 85 41.45 21.42 -63.90
N PHE A 86 41.10 22.70 -64.03
CA PHE A 86 40.01 23.16 -64.88
C PHE A 86 40.48 23.22 -66.34
N GLU A 87 39.54 23.37 -67.28
CA GLU A 87 39.82 23.41 -68.74
C GLU A 87 40.81 24.50 -69.16
N ASP A 88 41.03 25.52 -68.33
CA ASP A 88 42.04 26.57 -68.53
C ASP A 88 43.45 26.19 -68.05
N GLY A 89 43.63 24.95 -67.58
CA GLY A 89 44.91 24.40 -67.11
C GLY A 89 45.29 24.79 -65.68
N PHE A 90 44.43 25.53 -64.95
CA PHE A 90 44.70 25.92 -63.57
C PHE A 90 44.05 24.97 -62.57
N LEU A 91 44.80 24.64 -61.51
CA LEU A 91 44.28 23.89 -60.37
C LEU A 91 43.40 24.80 -59.51
N ARG A 92 42.18 24.37 -59.21
CA ARG A 92 41.24 25.09 -58.33
C ARG A 92 40.45 24.11 -57.46
N PRO A 93 39.98 24.55 -56.28
CA PRO A 93 39.12 23.74 -55.43
C PRO A 93 37.80 23.42 -56.14
N LEU A 94 37.47 22.13 -56.23
CA LEU A 94 36.22 21.62 -56.78
C LEU A 94 35.16 21.51 -55.69
N GLU A 95 35.51 20.88 -54.57
CA GLU A 95 34.59 20.59 -53.47
C GLU A 95 35.33 20.61 -52.12
N ASN A 96 34.63 21.08 -51.09
CA ASN A 96 35.07 20.98 -49.70
C ASN A 96 34.16 19.99 -48.97
N ILE A 97 34.75 18.94 -48.42
CA ILE A 97 34.07 17.91 -47.64
C ILE A 97 34.37 18.18 -46.17
N ARG A 98 33.32 18.31 -45.35
CA ARG A 98 33.45 18.53 -43.91
C ARG A 98 32.83 17.37 -43.15
N THR A 99 33.65 16.66 -42.36
CA THR A 99 33.24 15.51 -41.57
C THR A 99 33.61 15.69 -40.11
N ALA A 100 32.76 15.20 -39.21
CA ALA A 100 33.07 15.11 -37.79
C ALA A 100 33.76 13.77 -37.51
N ALA A 101 34.84 13.80 -36.74
CA ALA A 101 35.56 12.59 -36.36
C ALA A 101 36.22 12.77 -34.98
N PHE A 102 36.50 11.66 -34.31
CA PHE A 102 37.31 11.70 -33.10
C PHE A 102 38.72 12.20 -33.41
N GLY A 103 39.20 13.12 -32.58
CA GLY A 103 40.49 13.76 -32.77
C GLY A 103 40.64 14.97 -31.88
N ARG A 104 41.84 15.57 -31.89
CA ARG A 104 42.16 16.74 -31.08
C ARG A 104 42.81 17.80 -31.95
N SER A 105 42.39 19.05 -31.78
CA SER A 105 42.94 20.21 -32.50
C SER A 105 43.12 21.37 -31.53
N THR A 106 43.10 22.61 -32.01
CA THR A 106 43.05 23.80 -31.16
C THR A 106 41.75 23.80 -30.33
N PRO A 107 41.75 24.45 -29.14
CA PRO A 107 40.56 24.48 -28.27
C PRO A 107 39.28 24.95 -28.97
N GLU A 108 39.39 25.94 -29.85
CA GLU A 108 38.26 26.51 -30.60
C GLU A 108 37.66 25.55 -31.64
N LYS A 109 38.44 24.55 -32.08
CA LYS A 109 38.03 23.57 -33.10
C LYS A 109 37.80 22.17 -32.51
N THR A 110 37.83 22.05 -31.18
CA THR A 110 37.70 20.79 -30.46
C THR A 110 36.44 20.82 -29.60
N TYR A 111 35.62 19.78 -29.71
CA TYR A 111 34.37 19.63 -28.99
C TYR A 111 34.42 18.39 -28.11
N ASN A 112 34.06 18.50 -26.83
CA ASN A 112 34.03 17.35 -25.94
C ASN A 112 32.89 16.40 -26.36
N TRP A 113 33.17 15.10 -26.44
CA TRP A 113 32.18 14.10 -26.81
C TRP A 113 31.07 13.95 -25.76
N GLU A 114 31.41 14.12 -24.48
CA GLU A 114 30.44 14.10 -23.37
C GLU A 114 29.37 15.19 -23.46
N ASP A 115 29.65 16.29 -24.15
CA ASP A 115 28.67 17.36 -24.38
C ASP A 115 27.60 16.93 -25.39
N PHE A 116 27.84 15.87 -26.16
CA PHE A 116 26.92 15.43 -27.19
C PHE A 116 25.75 14.64 -26.59
N GLN A 117 24.54 15.14 -26.82
CA GLN A 117 23.33 14.49 -26.35
C GLN A 117 22.54 13.84 -27.48
N ARG A 118 22.09 12.61 -27.25
CA ARG A 118 21.22 11.90 -28.16
C ARG A 118 19.79 12.39 -28.01
N VAL A 119 19.19 12.81 -29.11
CA VAL A 119 17.80 13.24 -29.10
C VAL A 119 16.88 12.02 -29.09
N THR A 120 15.97 12.00 -28.13
CA THR A 120 14.93 10.97 -28.08
C THR A 120 13.89 11.27 -29.16
N ASN A 121 13.50 10.24 -29.92
CA ASN A 121 12.44 10.37 -30.93
C ASN A 121 11.18 11.02 -30.32
N LEU A 122 10.61 12.01 -31.01
CA LEU A 122 9.40 12.75 -30.61
C LEU A 122 8.21 11.83 -30.26
N GLN A 123 8.08 10.68 -30.93
CA GLN A 123 7.06 9.66 -30.63
C GLN A 123 7.24 9.00 -29.24
N LYS A 124 8.46 9.01 -28.70
CA LYS A 124 8.78 8.47 -27.37
C LYS A 124 8.79 9.55 -26.29
N LEU A 125 8.98 10.83 -26.64
CA LEU A 125 8.98 11.95 -25.69
C LEU A 125 7.67 12.03 -24.88
N GLY A 126 6.52 11.84 -25.54
CA GLY A 126 5.21 11.84 -24.87
C GLY A 126 4.96 10.63 -23.95
N LYS A 127 5.67 9.51 -24.18
CA LYS A 127 5.55 8.29 -23.36
C LYS A 127 6.45 8.35 -22.12
N ASN A 128 7.62 8.97 -22.23
CA ASN A 128 8.65 9.03 -21.19
C ASN A 128 8.56 10.25 -20.26
N LYS A 129 7.51 11.07 -20.36
CA LYS A 129 7.31 12.19 -19.44
C LYS A 129 7.28 11.64 -18.01
N ALA A 130 8.07 12.22 -17.10
CA ALA A 130 8.23 11.76 -15.71
C ALA A 130 6.87 11.56 -14.98
N GLU A 131 5.85 12.31 -15.40
CA GLU A 131 4.44 12.16 -15.01
C GLU A 131 3.91 10.73 -15.16
N ASN A 132 4.29 9.98 -16.20
CA ASN A 132 3.81 8.61 -16.42
C ASN A 132 4.48 7.58 -15.50
N LYS A 133 5.76 7.79 -15.15
CA LYS A 133 6.45 6.94 -14.18
C LYS A 133 5.87 7.13 -12.79
N ALA A 134 5.72 8.38 -12.36
CA ALA A 134 5.08 8.72 -11.10
C ALA A 134 3.62 8.22 -11.03
N LEU A 135 2.85 8.37 -12.11
CA LEU A 135 1.47 7.87 -12.19
C LEU A 135 1.40 6.34 -12.10
N LYS A 136 2.35 5.63 -12.72
CA LYS A 136 2.43 4.17 -12.64
C LYS A 136 2.79 3.71 -11.22
N GLU A 137 3.78 4.35 -10.60
CA GLU A 137 4.17 4.09 -9.21
C GLU A 137 3.01 4.33 -8.25
N LEU A 138 2.27 5.44 -8.42
CA LEU A 138 1.06 5.72 -7.63
C LEU A 138 -0.05 4.70 -7.84
N LYS A 139 -0.27 4.24 -9.08
CA LYS A 139 -1.25 3.19 -9.37
C LYS A 139 -0.88 1.86 -8.73
N ASP A 140 0.39 1.48 -8.80
CA ASP A 140 0.89 0.24 -8.21
C ASP A 140 0.79 0.28 -6.66
N GLU A 141 1.07 1.43 -6.05
CA GLU A 141 0.90 1.64 -4.60
C GLU A 141 -0.58 1.58 -4.19
N VAL A 142 -1.48 2.25 -4.93
CA VAL A 142 -2.93 2.20 -4.66
C VAL A 142 -3.47 0.77 -4.78
N GLU A 143 -3.04 0.00 -5.79
CA GLU A 143 -3.44 -1.41 -5.93
C GLU A 143 -2.92 -2.28 -4.77
N LYS A 144 -1.68 -2.04 -4.32
CA LYS A 144 -1.12 -2.72 -3.13
C LYS A 144 -1.91 -2.37 -1.86
N LEU A 145 -2.25 -1.10 -1.67
CA LEU A 145 -3.04 -0.62 -0.53
C LEU A 145 -4.47 -1.19 -0.56
N LYS A 146 -5.11 -1.28 -1.73
CA LYS A 146 -6.43 -1.93 -1.87
C LYS A 146 -6.39 -3.41 -1.46
N LYS A 147 -5.37 -4.16 -1.89
CA LYS A 147 -5.19 -5.56 -1.50
C LYS A 147 -4.91 -5.72 -0.01
N GLN A 148 -4.15 -4.81 0.60
CA GLN A 148 -3.92 -4.81 2.05
C GLN A 148 -5.21 -4.48 2.84
N LYS A 149 -6.05 -3.56 2.35
CA LYS A 149 -7.35 -3.23 2.96
C LYS A 149 -8.36 -4.38 2.92
N GLN A 150 -8.20 -5.34 2.01
CA GLN A 150 -9.04 -6.53 1.91
C GLN A 150 -8.79 -7.56 3.03
N ALA A 151 -7.78 -7.37 3.88
CA ALA A 151 -7.43 -8.30 4.94
C ALA A 151 -8.46 -8.38 6.08
N VAL A 152 -9.31 -7.36 6.25
CA VAL A 152 -10.36 -7.34 7.28
C VAL A 152 -11.73 -7.54 6.63
N PRO A 153 -12.41 -8.68 6.86
CA PRO A 153 -13.74 -8.90 6.33
C PRO A 153 -14.76 -8.00 7.03
N ILE A 154 -15.74 -7.49 6.26
CA ILE A 154 -16.88 -6.73 6.79
C ILE A 154 -17.66 -7.63 7.76
N GLY A 155 -18.01 -7.10 8.93
CA GLY A 155 -18.68 -7.82 10.00
C GLY A 155 -17.72 -8.45 11.03
N LEU A 156 -16.39 -8.32 10.87
CA LEU A 156 -15.45 -8.78 11.88
C LEU A 156 -15.66 -8.01 13.19
N ILE A 157 -15.86 -8.74 14.29
CA ILE A 157 -15.92 -8.19 15.65
C ILE A 157 -14.56 -8.38 16.31
N ALA A 158 -13.98 -7.30 16.83
CA ALA A 158 -12.68 -7.28 17.49
C ALA A 158 -12.75 -6.65 18.89
N LEU A 159 -11.80 -7.02 19.76
CA LEU A 159 -11.59 -6.39 21.06
C LEU A 159 -10.82 -5.07 20.88
N TRP A 160 -11.30 -4.01 21.51
CA TRP A 160 -10.74 -2.66 21.45
C TRP A 160 -10.43 -2.15 22.85
N GLY A 161 -9.14 -1.89 23.11
CA GLY A 161 -8.63 -1.50 24.44
C GLY A 161 -8.64 0.00 24.73
N LYS A 162 -9.14 0.84 23.81
CA LYS A 162 -9.11 2.31 23.89
C LYS A 162 -10.54 2.90 23.95
N PRO A 163 -10.68 4.20 24.25
CA PRO A 163 -11.99 4.86 24.28
C PRO A 163 -12.72 4.85 22.92
N ALA A 164 -14.04 5.06 22.96
CA ALA A 164 -14.90 5.09 21.75
C ALA A 164 -14.51 6.22 20.77
N SER A 165 -13.98 7.33 21.29
CA SER A 165 -13.50 8.46 20.48
C SER A 165 -12.30 8.12 19.61
N GLU A 166 -11.59 7.03 19.89
CA GLU A 166 -10.42 6.58 19.15
C GLU A 166 -10.72 5.40 18.22
N ILE A 167 -12.00 5.02 18.03
CA ILE A 167 -12.35 3.94 17.10
C ILE A 167 -11.85 4.31 15.68
N PRO A 168 -11.07 3.42 15.02
CA PRO A 168 -10.54 3.72 13.70
C PRO A 168 -11.63 3.91 12.66
N ALA A 169 -11.35 4.71 11.62
CA ALA A 169 -12.24 4.85 10.48
C ALA A 169 -12.55 3.48 9.84
N GLY A 170 -13.81 3.31 9.43
CA GLY A 170 -14.34 2.04 8.94
C GLY A 170 -14.71 1.01 10.02
N TRP A 171 -14.55 1.37 11.29
CA TRP A 171 -15.05 0.60 12.43
C TRP A 171 -16.14 1.37 13.17
N ARG A 172 -17.01 0.64 13.86
CA ARG A 172 -17.99 1.19 14.80
C ARG A 172 -18.07 0.34 16.05
N GLU A 173 -18.62 0.90 17.12
CA GLU A 173 -18.91 0.11 18.32
C GLU A 173 -19.94 -1.00 18.04
N TYR A 174 -19.67 -2.21 18.51
CA TYR A 174 -20.60 -3.33 18.47
C TYR A 174 -21.42 -3.39 19.76
N VAL A 175 -22.56 -2.70 19.76
CA VAL A 175 -23.38 -2.44 20.96
C VAL A 175 -23.98 -3.70 21.60
N ASN A 176 -24.17 -4.77 20.83
CA ASN A 176 -24.83 -5.99 21.31
C ASN A 176 -24.00 -6.76 22.35
N LEU A 177 -22.68 -6.54 22.42
CA LEU A 177 -21.80 -7.16 23.41
C LEU A 177 -21.51 -6.28 24.65
N ARG A 178 -22.17 -5.13 24.78
CA ARG A 178 -22.01 -4.27 25.97
C ARG A 178 -22.35 -5.03 27.26
N GLY A 179 -21.35 -5.20 28.13
CA GLY A 179 -21.53 -5.88 29.41
C GLY A 179 -21.92 -7.36 29.30
N ARG A 180 -21.61 -8.00 28.17
CA ARG A 180 -21.84 -9.43 27.91
C ARG A 180 -20.52 -10.12 27.58
N MET A 181 -20.40 -11.37 28.02
CA MET A 181 -19.30 -12.25 27.61
C MET A 181 -19.70 -12.96 26.31
N PRO A 182 -18.91 -12.88 25.23
CA PRO A 182 -19.20 -13.63 24.01
C PRO A 182 -18.99 -15.13 24.26
N ILE A 183 -19.93 -15.94 23.78
CA ILE A 183 -19.83 -17.40 23.76
C ILE A 183 -19.83 -17.82 22.29
N GLY A 184 -18.97 -18.76 21.93
CA GLY A 184 -18.91 -19.30 20.56
C GLY A 184 -20.22 -19.99 20.19
N LEU A 185 -20.68 -19.79 18.96
CA LEU A 185 -21.80 -20.56 18.41
C LEU A 185 -21.41 -22.03 18.40
N ASP A 186 -22.26 -22.86 18.99
CA ASP A 186 -22.15 -24.33 18.95
C ASP A 186 -23.35 -24.89 18.18
N PRO A 187 -23.22 -25.12 16.85
CA PRO A 187 -24.31 -25.62 16.02
C PRO A 187 -24.83 -26.99 16.47
N ASP A 188 -24.00 -27.78 17.13
CA ASP A 188 -24.32 -29.14 17.59
C ASP A 188 -24.93 -29.15 19.00
N TYR A 189 -25.07 -27.98 19.62
CA TYR A 189 -25.68 -27.86 20.94
C TYR A 189 -27.12 -28.38 20.94
N VAL A 190 -27.35 -29.32 21.86
CA VAL A 190 -28.67 -29.81 22.25
C VAL A 190 -28.69 -29.85 23.78
N LYS A 191 -29.77 -29.35 24.38
CA LYS A 191 -29.95 -29.38 25.84
C LYS A 191 -29.80 -30.81 26.35
N LYS A 192 -28.85 -31.04 27.25
CA LYS A 192 -28.64 -32.34 27.89
C LYS A 192 -29.44 -32.44 29.20
N PRO A 193 -29.73 -33.65 29.71
CA PRO A 193 -30.41 -33.82 30.99
C PRO A 193 -29.73 -33.13 32.18
N GLU A 194 -28.40 -33.00 32.15
CA GLU A 194 -27.59 -32.30 33.15
C GLU A 194 -27.68 -30.77 33.07
N ASP A 195 -28.17 -30.22 31.96
CA ASP A 195 -28.33 -28.78 31.83
C ASP A 195 -29.59 -28.33 32.58
N VAL A 196 -29.41 -27.42 33.55
CA VAL A 196 -30.52 -26.83 34.31
C VAL A 196 -31.53 -26.09 33.43
N GLN A 197 -31.12 -25.62 32.26
CA GLN A 197 -31.98 -24.97 31.26
C GLN A 197 -31.44 -25.14 29.84
N ASP A 198 -32.26 -24.82 28.84
CA ASP A 198 -31.79 -24.71 27.46
C ASP A 198 -31.04 -23.38 27.29
N TYR A 199 -29.72 -23.47 27.05
CA TYR A 199 -28.87 -22.30 26.86
C TYR A 199 -28.96 -21.72 25.44
N GLY A 200 -29.50 -22.47 24.47
CA GLY A 200 -29.66 -22.05 23.08
C GLY A 200 -28.34 -21.71 22.37
N LEU A 201 -27.25 -22.42 22.66
CA LEU A 201 -25.91 -22.10 22.13
C LEU A 201 -25.77 -22.34 20.61
N ASN A 202 -26.76 -22.99 19.99
CA ASN A 202 -26.90 -23.18 18.55
C ASN A 202 -27.61 -22.03 17.83
N GLN A 203 -27.98 -20.96 18.54
CA GLN A 203 -28.67 -19.80 17.96
C GLN A 203 -27.80 -18.55 18.03
N ILE A 204 -27.52 -17.94 16.86
CA ILE A 204 -26.81 -16.67 16.80
C ILE A 204 -27.61 -15.58 17.53
N LEU A 205 -26.92 -14.70 18.25
CA LEU A 205 -27.51 -13.62 19.06
C LEU A 205 -28.35 -14.08 20.26
N LYS A 206 -28.40 -15.38 20.57
CA LYS A 206 -28.96 -15.86 21.84
C LYS A 206 -28.20 -15.21 23.00
N GLN A 207 -28.95 -14.81 24.03
CA GLN A 207 -28.44 -14.12 25.20
C GLN A 207 -28.98 -14.76 26.48
N GLY A 208 -28.18 -14.72 27.54
CA GLY A 208 -28.51 -15.24 28.86
C GLY A 208 -27.45 -14.82 29.90
N GLY A 209 -27.46 -15.51 31.05
CA GLY A 209 -26.53 -15.26 32.16
C GLY A 209 -27.00 -14.21 33.16
N GLU A 210 -26.38 -14.20 34.33
CA GLU A 210 -26.74 -13.36 35.47
C GLU A 210 -25.48 -12.71 36.07
N ARG A 211 -25.54 -11.42 36.43
CA ARG A 211 -24.43 -10.72 37.09
C ARG A 211 -24.33 -11.07 38.58
N SER A 212 -25.47 -11.30 39.21
CA SER A 212 -25.60 -11.69 40.61
C SER A 212 -26.67 -12.74 40.71
N HIS A 213 -26.44 -13.71 41.59
CA HIS A 213 -27.32 -14.86 41.76
C HIS A 213 -27.67 -15.02 43.24
N LYS A 214 -28.92 -15.41 43.52
CA LYS A 214 -29.40 -15.70 44.87
C LYS A 214 -29.81 -17.16 44.92
N LEU A 215 -29.18 -17.91 45.83
CA LEU A 215 -29.43 -19.33 45.99
C LEU A 215 -30.91 -19.60 46.25
N THR A 216 -31.42 -20.62 45.57
CA THR A 216 -32.76 -21.17 45.74
C THR A 216 -32.73 -22.41 46.62
N ILE A 217 -33.91 -22.86 47.07
CA ILE A 217 -34.03 -24.08 47.88
C ILE A 217 -33.51 -25.31 47.11
N GLU A 218 -33.73 -25.36 45.80
CA GLU A 218 -33.28 -26.47 44.94
C GLU A 218 -31.75 -26.54 44.79
N GLU A 219 -31.06 -25.41 44.99
CA GLU A 219 -29.60 -25.30 44.91
C GLU A 219 -28.92 -25.58 46.26
N MET A 220 -29.68 -25.71 47.35
CA MET A 220 -29.14 -26.04 48.66
C MET A 220 -28.86 -27.55 48.77
N PRO A 221 -27.63 -27.96 49.13
CA PRO A 221 -27.34 -29.35 49.45
C PRO A 221 -28.23 -29.84 50.61
N ALA A 222 -28.65 -31.10 50.52
CA ALA A 222 -29.31 -31.77 51.63
C ALA A 222 -28.41 -31.73 52.87
N HIS A 223 -28.95 -31.23 53.97
CA HIS A 223 -28.26 -31.12 55.25
C HIS A 223 -29.25 -31.40 56.38
N ASN A 224 -28.74 -31.73 57.55
CA ASN A 224 -29.53 -31.96 58.74
C ASN A 224 -28.88 -31.32 59.95
N HIS A 225 -29.70 -30.99 60.93
CA HIS A 225 -29.24 -30.53 62.23
C HIS A 225 -29.54 -31.61 63.27
N GLN A 226 -28.62 -31.77 64.24
CA GLN A 226 -28.87 -32.59 65.41
C GLN A 226 -29.22 -31.68 66.58
N GLN A 227 -30.46 -31.77 67.04
CA GLN A 227 -30.87 -31.24 68.32
C GLN A 227 -31.13 -32.45 69.24
N GLY A 228 -30.43 -32.52 70.37
CA GLY A 228 -30.56 -33.65 71.29
C GLY A 228 -32.01 -33.84 71.78
N SER A 229 -32.37 -35.08 72.16
CA SER A 229 -33.77 -35.50 72.44
C SER A 229 -34.47 -34.71 73.55
N GLU A 230 -33.73 -34.16 74.50
CA GLU A 230 -34.24 -33.26 75.53
C GLU A 230 -33.22 -32.18 75.86
N SER A 231 -33.33 -31.01 75.25
CA SER A 231 -32.57 -29.85 75.71
C SER A 231 -33.32 -29.19 76.86
N LEU A 232 -32.67 -29.13 78.04
CA LEU A 232 -33.16 -28.48 79.27
C LEU A 232 -33.46 -26.97 79.10
N TYR A 233 -33.23 -26.42 77.92
CA TYR A 233 -33.30 -24.99 77.63
C TYR A 233 -33.84 -24.73 76.22
N ASN A 234 -34.96 -24.02 76.12
CA ASN A 234 -35.53 -23.53 74.87
C ASN A 234 -34.82 -22.25 74.39
N ARG A 235 -33.61 -22.39 73.84
CA ARG A 235 -32.73 -21.24 73.51
C ARG A 235 -33.17 -20.45 72.27
N TYR A 236 -33.81 -21.09 71.30
CA TYR A 236 -34.16 -20.49 70.00
C TYR A 236 -35.67 -20.49 69.73
N GLY A 237 -36.48 -20.75 70.75
CA GLY A 237 -37.93 -20.81 70.64
C GLY A 237 -38.43 -22.04 69.88
N GLY A 238 -39.75 -22.07 69.65
CA GLY A 238 -40.41 -23.22 69.04
C GLY A 238 -40.52 -24.43 69.99
N GLY A 239 -41.03 -25.52 69.45
CA GLY A 239 -41.23 -26.76 70.21
C GLY A 239 -42.37 -26.73 71.24
N GLY A 240 -42.62 -27.88 71.85
CA GLY A 240 -43.61 -28.05 72.92
C GLY A 240 -42.96 -28.43 74.25
N LEU A 241 -43.57 -28.01 75.38
CA LEU A 241 -43.13 -28.41 76.73
C LEU A 241 -43.50 -29.88 76.97
N LEU A 242 -42.51 -30.70 77.30
CA LEU A 242 -42.69 -32.08 77.78
C LEU A 242 -42.96 -32.13 79.29
N GLY A 243 -42.42 -31.17 80.04
CA GLY A 243 -42.54 -31.06 81.50
C GLY A 243 -41.19 -30.95 82.19
N GLY A 244 -41.21 -30.92 83.54
CA GLY A 244 -40.01 -30.79 84.36
C GLY A 244 -39.23 -32.10 84.48
N ARG A 245 -37.92 -32.06 84.23
CA ARG A 245 -36.98 -33.14 84.49
C ARG A 245 -36.13 -32.84 85.72
N ASN A 246 -36.18 -33.75 86.69
CA ASN A 246 -35.37 -33.67 87.90
C ASN A 246 -33.92 -34.09 87.61
N TRP A 247 -32.99 -33.20 87.95
CA TRP A 247 -31.55 -33.42 87.95
C TRP A 247 -30.97 -33.11 89.33
N ASN A 248 -29.71 -33.51 89.55
CA ASN A 248 -29.03 -33.32 90.84
C ASN A 248 -28.91 -31.84 91.26
N SER A 249 -29.07 -30.91 90.32
CA SER A 249 -29.03 -29.44 90.54
C SER A 249 -30.41 -28.76 90.51
N GLY A 250 -31.52 -29.51 90.40
CA GLY A 250 -32.88 -28.97 90.36
C GLY A 250 -33.75 -29.55 89.25
N THR A 251 -35.00 -29.06 89.15
CA THR A 251 -35.95 -29.41 88.09
C THR A 251 -35.85 -28.39 86.95
N TYR A 252 -35.66 -28.86 85.71
CA TYR A 252 -35.61 -28.01 84.52
C TYR A 252 -36.66 -28.45 83.50
N ASP A 253 -37.28 -27.48 82.82
CA ASP A 253 -38.24 -27.77 81.75
C ASP A 253 -37.55 -28.41 80.54
N ALA A 254 -38.12 -29.52 80.07
CA ALA A 254 -37.70 -30.19 78.85
C ALA A 254 -38.66 -29.88 77.69
N TYR A 255 -38.13 -29.68 76.48
CA TYR A 255 -38.93 -29.37 75.28
C TYR A 255 -38.53 -30.27 74.11
N TYR A 256 -39.51 -30.63 73.27
CA TYR A 256 -39.31 -31.37 72.00
C TYR A 256 -39.57 -30.48 70.78
N ASN A 257 -39.03 -30.84 69.61
CA ASN A 257 -39.17 -30.10 68.35
C ASN A 257 -38.80 -28.61 68.46
N GLN A 258 -37.80 -28.29 69.27
CA GLN A 258 -37.29 -26.93 69.40
C GLN A 258 -36.73 -26.44 68.06
N ASN A 259 -36.66 -25.13 67.86
CA ASN A 259 -35.92 -24.61 66.72
C ASN A 259 -34.42 -24.69 66.99
N THR A 260 -33.63 -24.78 65.92
CA THR A 260 -32.20 -24.48 65.97
C THR A 260 -31.96 -22.98 65.76
N SER A 261 -30.73 -22.52 65.96
CA SER A 261 -30.34 -21.18 65.50
C SER A 261 -30.52 -21.08 63.98
N SER A 262 -30.94 -19.91 63.50
CA SER A 262 -30.92 -19.60 62.08
C SER A 262 -29.55 -19.04 61.69
N VAL A 263 -28.97 -19.56 60.61
CA VAL A 263 -27.72 -19.07 60.01
C VAL A 263 -27.90 -18.87 58.51
N GLY A 264 -27.21 -17.89 57.95
CA GLY A 264 -27.35 -17.47 56.55
C GLY A 264 -27.94 -16.07 56.42
N GLY A 265 -27.55 -15.36 55.35
CA GLY A 265 -27.99 -13.99 55.09
C GLY A 265 -28.98 -13.86 53.94
N ASP A 266 -29.18 -14.94 53.16
CA ASP A 266 -30.08 -14.98 52.00
C ASP A 266 -29.87 -13.82 51.00
N GLN A 267 -28.62 -13.37 50.89
CA GLN A 267 -28.20 -12.27 50.02
C GLN A 267 -27.70 -12.81 48.68
N PRO A 268 -27.95 -12.11 47.57
CA PRO A 268 -27.31 -12.43 46.30
C PRO A 268 -25.79 -12.32 46.39
N HIS A 269 -25.08 -13.14 45.63
CA HIS A 269 -23.63 -13.08 45.49
C HIS A 269 -23.22 -12.74 44.06
N ASN A 270 -21.97 -12.27 43.90
CA ASN A 270 -21.39 -12.00 42.59
C ASN A 270 -21.30 -13.31 41.78
N ASN A 271 -21.73 -13.27 40.51
CA ASN A 271 -21.61 -14.36 39.54
C ASN A 271 -20.68 -13.99 38.36
N MET A 272 -20.03 -12.82 38.44
CA MET A 272 -19.07 -12.38 37.42
C MET A 272 -17.67 -12.94 37.76
N PRO A 273 -17.02 -13.67 36.83
CA PRO A 273 -15.61 -14.01 36.98
C PRO A 273 -14.75 -12.73 36.93
N PRO A 274 -13.48 -12.76 37.37
CA PRO A 274 -12.57 -11.64 37.19
C PRO A 274 -12.55 -11.15 35.72
N TYR A 275 -12.76 -9.85 35.50
CA TYR A 275 -12.90 -9.28 34.16
C TYR A 275 -12.15 -7.96 34.00
N ARG A 276 -11.84 -7.61 32.75
CA ARG A 276 -11.35 -6.29 32.33
C ARG A 276 -12.31 -5.72 31.31
N VAL A 277 -12.74 -4.47 31.52
CA VAL A 277 -13.63 -3.79 30.59
C VAL A 277 -12.85 -3.34 29.35
N VAL A 278 -13.31 -3.78 28.18
CA VAL A 278 -12.85 -3.38 26.85
C VAL A 278 -14.07 -3.11 25.97
N GLN A 279 -13.88 -2.42 24.85
CA GLN A 279 -14.93 -2.25 23.84
C GLN A 279 -14.90 -3.42 22.85
N PHE A 280 -16.06 -3.71 22.28
CA PHE A 280 -16.17 -4.52 21.08
C PHE A 280 -16.46 -3.59 19.90
N ILE A 281 -15.73 -3.76 18.80
CA ILE A 281 -15.91 -2.97 17.58
C ILE A 281 -16.14 -3.90 16.38
N GLU A 282 -16.93 -3.44 15.42
CA GLU A 282 -17.25 -4.13 14.18
C GLU A 282 -16.69 -3.36 12.98
N TYR A 283 -16.03 -4.06 12.06
CA TYR A 283 -15.59 -3.47 10.81
C TYR A 283 -16.76 -3.36 9.81
N VAL A 284 -17.06 -2.14 9.39
CA VAL A 284 -18.16 -1.82 8.46
C VAL A 284 -17.69 -1.42 7.06
N GLY A 285 -16.37 -1.32 6.85
CA GLY A 285 -15.79 -0.82 5.60
C GLY A 285 -15.61 0.69 5.61
N PHE A 286 -14.79 1.19 4.66
CA PHE A 286 -14.51 2.60 4.46
C PHE A 286 -15.58 3.29 3.61
#